data_AF-A0A1J3IEC8-F1
#
_entry.id   AF-A0A1J3IEC8-F1
#
_cell.length_a   1.000
_cell.length_b   1.000
_cell.length_c   1.000
_cell.angle_alpha   90.00
_cell.angle_beta   90.00
_cell.angle_gamma   90.00
#
_symmetry.space_group_name_H-M   'P 1'
#
loop_
_entity.id
_entity.type
_entity.pdbx_description
1 polymer ?
#
loop_
_entity_poly.entity_id
_entity_poly.type
_entity_poly.pdbx_seq_one_letter_code
_entity_poly.pdbx_strand_id
1 'polypeptide(L)'
;MEEVCEGKEFSFPGEEEKVLCFWTQIDAFKTQLKRTENFPEYIFYDGPPFATGLPHYGHILAGTIKDIVTRYQTMTGHHVTRRFGWDCHGLPVENEIDRKLDLKRRDQVLEMGIGKYNEECRSIVTRYVEEWEKVITRSGRWIDFGDDYKTMDLPFMESVWWVFAQLFDKDLVYKGFKVMPYSTGCKTPLSNFEAGENYKLVPDPEIMVTFPVIGDEDNAAFVAWTTTPWTLPSNLALCVNASFVYLKVRNNNSGKVYVVAESRLSALPSDKPKEAKGGKPDSDSGADSFQVLEKFYGASLVGKKYEPLFDYFDDFSSVAFRVVADGYVTDDSGTGIVHCAPAFGEDDYRVCLENKIIKKGEFLVVAVDEDGLFTERITHFSGRYVKDADKDIIEAVKAKGRLVKSGSFTHNYPYCWRSDTPLIYRAVPSWFVRVEQLKEQLLKNLEDTKWVPHHVKTKRFHNWLANARDWAVSRSRFWGTPLP
;
A
#
# COMPACT_ATOMS: atom_id res chain seq x y z
N MET A 1 35.78 -46.84 27.56
CA MET A 1 35.61 -45.88 28.68
C MET A 1 36.81 -44.97 28.59
N GLU A 2 36.71 -43.91 27.79
CA GLU A 2 37.71 -42.86 27.83
C GLU A 2 37.48 -42.05 29.11
N GLU A 3 38.56 -41.84 29.84
CA GLU A 3 38.62 -41.18 31.12
C GLU A 3 37.99 -39.78 31.04
N VAL A 4 37.01 -39.51 31.89
CA VAL A 4 36.58 -38.15 32.18
C VAL A 4 37.71 -37.51 33.00
N CYS A 5 38.71 -36.97 32.30
CA CYS A 5 39.75 -36.17 32.93
C CYS A 5 39.15 -34.81 33.30
N GLU A 6 38.80 -34.62 34.58
CA GLU A 6 38.55 -33.29 35.13
C GLU A 6 39.78 -32.39 34.87
N GLY A 7 39.57 -31.25 34.20
CA GLY A 7 40.60 -30.21 34.05
C GLY A 7 41.09 -29.90 32.63
N LYS A 8 40.53 -30.48 31.56
CA LYS A 8 40.72 -29.93 30.19
C LYS A 8 39.71 -28.82 29.92
N GLU A 9 40.15 -27.71 29.34
CA GLU A 9 39.24 -26.68 28.78
C GLU A 9 38.32 -27.35 27.76
N PHE A 10 37.04 -27.48 28.11
CA PHE A 10 36.02 -28.02 27.22
C PHE A 10 35.46 -26.89 26.35
N SER A 11 35.66 -27.01 25.04
CA SER A 11 35.15 -26.05 24.06
C SER A 11 33.88 -26.61 23.41
N PHE A 12 32.72 -26.03 23.74
CA PHE A 12 31.47 -26.36 23.06
C PHE A 12 31.56 -26.18 21.53
N PRO A 13 32.10 -25.05 20.99
CA PRO A 13 32.22 -24.89 19.54
C PRO A 13 33.08 -25.98 18.88
N GLY A 14 34.19 -26.37 19.51
CA GLY A 14 35.07 -27.41 18.99
C GLY A 14 34.45 -28.81 19.07
N GLU A 15 33.62 -29.08 20.07
CA GLU A 15 32.92 -30.36 20.19
C GLU A 15 31.75 -30.47 19.20
N GLU A 16 31.02 -29.36 18.96
CA GLU A 16 29.98 -29.30 17.92
C GLU A 16 30.53 -29.64 16.53
N GLU A 17 31.71 -29.11 16.17
CA GLU A 17 32.36 -29.42 14.89
C GLU A 17 32.69 -30.92 14.74
N LYS A 18 33.15 -31.57 15.81
CA LYS A 18 33.38 -33.02 15.83
C LYS A 18 32.08 -33.80 15.61
N VAL A 19 31.00 -33.40 16.28
CA VAL A 19 29.68 -34.03 16.15
C VAL A 19 29.11 -33.82 14.74
N LEU A 20 29.26 -32.63 14.16
CA LEU A 20 28.85 -32.36 12.77
C LEU A 20 29.63 -33.23 11.78
N CYS A 21 30.94 -33.40 11.97
CA CYS A 21 31.77 -34.30 11.18
C CYS A 21 31.28 -35.75 11.30
N PHE A 22 31.02 -36.21 12.52
CA PHE A 22 30.45 -37.53 12.77
C PHE A 22 29.10 -37.74 12.07
N TRP A 23 28.17 -36.77 12.18
CA TRP A 23 26.87 -36.84 11.49
C TRP A 23 27.02 -36.91 9.97
N THR A 24 28.00 -36.22 9.41
CA THR A 24 28.30 -36.27 7.97
C THR A 24 28.83 -37.63 7.56
N GLN A 25 29.75 -38.21 8.32
CA GLN A 25 30.35 -39.53 8.03
C GLN A 25 29.32 -40.66 7.99
N ILE A 26 28.33 -40.63 8.89
CA ILE A 26 27.28 -41.66 8.96
C ILE A 26 26.04 -41.32 8.13
N ASP A 27 26.07 -40.19 7.40
CA ASP A 27 24.91 -39.66 6.68
C ASP A 27 23.65 -39.61 7.57
N ALA A 28 23.79 -39.02 8.76
CA ALA A 28 22.84 -39.16 9.86
C ALA A 28 21.41 -38.76 9.48
N PHE A 29 21.26 -37.67 8.72
CA PHE A 29 19.96 -37.17 8.29
C PHE A 29 19.28 -38.14 7.31
N LYS A 30 19.94 -38.54 6.22
CA LYS A 30 19.34 -39.47 5.24
C LYS A 30 19.13 -40.85 5.83
N THR A 31 20.05 -41.32 6.68
CA THR A 31 19.88 -42.57 7.44
C THR A 31 18.66 -42.50 8.35
N GLN A 32 18.41 -41.38 9.02
CA GLN A 32 17.21 -41.19 9.82
C GLN A 32 15.94 -41.23 8.95
N LEU A 33 15.93 -40.56 7.80
CA LEU A 33 14.78 -40.59 6.88
C LEU A 33 14.46 -42.01 6.42
N LYS A 34 15.50 -42.78 6.04
CA LYS A 34 15.36 -44.19 5.64
C LYS A 34 14.79 -45.06 6.75
N ARG A 35 15.20 -44.85 8.00
CA ARG A 35 14.68 -45.61 9.16
C ARG A 35 13.18 -45.41 9.40
N THR A 36 12.62 -44.29 8.95
CA THR A 36 11.20 -43.97 9.12
C THR A 36 10.42 -44.03 7.81
N GLU A 37 10.97 -44.57 6.71
CA GLU A 37 10.33 -44.52 5.37
C GLU A 37 8.92 -45.16 5.33
N ASN A 38 8.66 -46.14 6.19
CA ASN A 38 7.38 -46.86 6.27
C ASN A 38 6.50 -46.38 7.44
N PHE A 39 6.85 -45.28 8.09
CA PHE A 39 6.08 -44.70 9.21
C PHE A 39 5.04 -43.72 8.68
N PRO A 40 4.00 -43.37 9.48
CA PRO A 40 3.05 -42.34 9.11
C PRO A 40 3.73 -41.02 8.75
N GLU A 41 3.32 -40.40 7.64
CA GLU A 41 3.87 -39.13 7.21
C GLU A 41 3.43 -37.98 8.13
N TYR A 42 4.38 -37.11 8.43
CA TYR A 42 4.15 -35.79 8.98
C TYR A 42 4.67 -34.75 7.99
N ILE A 43 3.73 -34.11 7.29
CA ILE A 43 4.04 -33.14 6.24
C ILE A 43 4.42 -31.82 6.88
N PHE A 44 5.64 -31.36 6.60
CA PHE A 44 6.16 -30.08 7.06
C PHE A 44 6.47 -29.18 5.85
N TYR A 45 5.88 -27.99 5.84
CA TYR A 45 6.18 -26.97 4.84
C TYR A 45 7.18 -25.96 5.37
N ASP A 46 8.30 -25.83 4.68
CA ASP A 46 9.31 -24.84 5.01
C ASP A 46 8.99 -23.51 4.32
N GLY A 47 8.65 -22.49 5.10
CA GLY A 47 8.49 -21.13 4.55
C GLY A 47 9.80 -20.64 3.95
N PRO A 48 9.86 -20.35 2.63
CA PRO A 48 11.10 -20.09 1.92
C PRO A 48 11.64 -18.69 2.26
N PRO A 49 12.90 -18.55 2.71
CA PRO A 49 13.53 -17.24 2.83
C PRO A 49 13.82 -16.62 1.45
N PHE A 50 13.92 -15.29 1.41
CA PHE A 50 14.44 -14.56 0.27
C PHE A 50 15.95 -14.82 0.10
N ALA A 51 16.37 -15.08 -1.13
CA ALA A 51 17.78 -15.28 -1.48
C ALA A 51 18.52 -13.95 -1.80
N THR A 52 18.48 -12.98 -0.88
CA THR A 52 18.96 -11.59 -1.09
C THR A 52 19.92 -11.09 -0.01
N GLY A 53 20.49 -11.99 0.79
CA GLY A 53 21.32 -11.60 1.91
C GLY A 53 21.73 -12.76 2.80
N LEU A 54 22.65 -12.47 3.73
CA LEU A 54 23.10 -13.45 4.72
C LEU A 54 22.05 -13.67 5.82
N PRO A 55 22.02 -14.86 6.45
CA PRO A 55 21.07 -15.12 7.52
C PRO A 55 21.35 -14.25 8.76
N HIS A 56 20.31 -13.68 9.37
CA HIS A 56 20.38 -12.97 10.66
C HIS A 56 19.68 -13.79 11.76
N TYR A 57 19.73 -13.32 13.01
CA TYR A 57 19.18 -14.05 14.18
C TYR A 57 17.70 -14.45 14.06
N GLY A 58 16.90 -13.72 13.28
CA GLY A 58 15.50 -14.07 13.01
C GLY A 58 15.39 -15.36 12.19
N HIS A 59 16.26 -15.55 11.19
CA HIS A 59 16.34 -16.77 10.41
C HIS A 59 16.80 -17.96 11.26
N ILE A 60 17.78 -17.74 12.15
CA ILE A 60 18.27 -18.78 13.07
C ILE A 60 17.16 -19.19 14.04
N LEU A 61 16.45 -18.24 14.66
CA LEU A 61 15.32 -18.53 15.53
C LEU A 61 14.24 -19.38 14.85
N ALA A 62 13.81 -18.97 13.65
CA ALA A 62 12.82 -19.72 12.88
C ALA A 62 13.33 -21.11 12.50
N GLY A 63 14.58 -21.21 12.04
CA GLY A 63 15.25 -22.47 11.69
C GLY A 63 15.32 -23.44 12.88
N THR A 64 15.69 -22.96 14.05
CA THR A 64 15.76 -23.76 15.29
C THR A 64 14.39 -24.34 15.68
N ILE A 65 13.33 -23.53 15.65
CA ILE A 65 11.97 -24.01 15.97
C ILE A 65 11.52 -25.10 14.98
N LYS A 66 11.74 -24.86 13.68
CA LYS A 66 11.43 -25.82 12.61
C LYS A 66 12.18 -27.15 12.79
N ASP A 67 13.47 -27.08 13.13
CA ASP A 67 14.29 -28.27 13.38
C ASP A 67 13.84 -29.05 14.62
N ILE A 68 13.55 -28.36 15.74
CA ILE A 68 13.04 -28.98 16.96
C ILE A 68 11.75 -29.77 16.69
N VAL A 69 10.78 -29.16 16.02
CA VAL A 69 9.48 -29.79 15.73
C VAL A 69 9.67 -31.03 14.84
N THR A 70 10.45 -30.90 13.77
CA THR A 70 10.64 -32.01 12.82
C THR A 70 11.45 -33.16 13.41
N ARG A 71 12.45 -32.88 14.26
CA ARG A 71 13.15 -33.91 15.04
C ARG A 71 12.23 -34.60 16.04
N TYR A 72 11.43 -33.83 16.78
CA TYR A 72 10.47 -34.38 17.74
C TYR A 72 9.50 -35.35 17.05
N GLN A 73 8.89 -34.96 15.92
CA GLN A 73 7.93 -35.81 15.21
C GLN A 73 8.56 -37.09 14.66
N THR A 74 9.80 -37.00 14.18
CA THR A 74 10.57 -38.18 13.81
C THR A 74 10.76 -39.12 15.00
N MET A 75 11.17 -38.60 16.16
CA MET A 75 11.42 -39.42 17.35
C MET A 75 10.14 -40.02 17.93
N THR A 76 8.97 -39.44 17.66
CA THR A 76 7.67 -39.98 18.06
C THR A 76 7.05 -40.93 17.02
N GLY A 77 7.80 -41.33 16.00
CA GLY A 77 7.39 -42.39 15.07
C GLY A 77 6.76 -41.90 13.77
N HIS A 78 7.16 -40.73 13.26
CA HIS A 78 6.70 -40.22 11.96
C HIS A 78 7.82 -40.17 10.92
N HIS A 79 7.45 -40.33 9.65
CA HIS A 79 8.28 -39.94 8.52
C HIS A 79 8.14 -38.44 8.26
N VAL A 80 9.24 -37.68 8.27
CA VAL A 80 9.20 -36.23 8.11
C VAL A 80 10.13 -35.82 6.98
N THR A 81 9.58 -35.63 5.79
CA THR A 81 10.32 -35.06 4.66
C THR A 81 10.59 -33.58 4.90
N ARG A 82 11.84 -33.15 4.71
CA ARG A 82 12.28 -31.78 5.02
C ARG A 82 13.05 -31.26 3.80
N ARG A 83 12.40 -30.44 2.98
CA ARG A 83 13.00 -29.80 1.80
C ARG A 83 13.15 -28.30 2.04
N PHE A 84 14.33 -27.77 1.76
CA PHE A 84 14.56 -26.32 1.85
C PHE A 84 13.85 -25.63 0.67
N GLY A 85 13.32 -24.44 0.91
CA GLY A 85 12.68 -23.62 -0.11
C GLY A 85 13.38 -22.29 -0.31
N TRP A 86 13.40 -21.78 -1.53
CA TRP A 86 13.97 -20.47 -1.84
C TRP A 86 12.97 -19.57 -2.54
N ASP A 87 12.76 -18.36 -1.98
CA ASP A 87 12.04 -17.31 -2.67
C ASP A 87 13.03 -16.48 -3.49
N CYS A 88 13.06 -16.77 -4.79
CA CYS A 88 14.05 -16.26 -5.74
C CYS A 88 13.54 -15.07 -6.55
N HIS A 89 12.27 -14.69 -6.45
CA HIS A 89 11.65 -13.69 -7.34
C HIS A 89 11.28 -12.39 -6.60
N GLY A 90 11.00 -11.34 -7.37
CA GLY A 90 10.38 -10.13 -6.88
C GLY A 90 11.34 -9.02 -6.45
N LEU A 91 10.74 -7.97 -5.88
CA LEU A 91 11.40 -6.69 -5.60
C LEU A 91 12.66 -6.78 -4.74
N PRO A 92 12.75 -7.65 -3.69
CA PRO A 92 13.97 -7.74 -2.90
C PRO A 92 15.22 -8.05 -3.74
N VAL A 93 15.13 -9.03 -4.66
CA VAL A 93 16.24 -9.43 -5.53
C VAL A 93 16.55 -8.33 -6.55
N GLU A 94 15.52 -7.78 -7.19
CA GLU A 94 15.69 -6.69 -8.16
C GLU A 94 16.31 -5.45 -7.52
N ASN A 95 15.95 -5.09 -6.28
CA ASN A 95 16.52 -3.92 -5.59
C ASN A 95 18.02 -4.12 -5.31
N GLU A 96 18.43 -5.34 -4.97
CA GLU A 96 19.84 -5.64 -4.78
C GLU A 96 20.64 -5.52 -6.08
N ILE A 97 20.10 -6.01 -7.20
CA ILE A 97 20.70 -5.86 -8.52
C ILE A 97 20.69 -4.40 -8.99
N ASP A 98 19.59 -3.68 -8.77
CA ASP A 98 19.48 -2.25 -9.07
C ASP A 98 20.58 -1.47 -8.34
N ARG A 99 20.85 -1.78 -7.06
CA ARG A 99 21.96 -1.17 -6.29
C ARG A 99 23.33 -1.59 -6.79
N LYS A 100 23.54 -2.87 -7.08
CA LYS A 100 24.82 -3.42 -7.59
C LYS A 100 25.23 -2.77 -8.92
N LEU A 101 24.26 -2.51 -9.79
CA LEU A 101 24.47 -1.98 -11.14
C LEU A 101 24.22 -0.46 -11.25
N ASP A 102 23.91 0.22 -10.13
CA ASP A 102 23.48 1.63 -10.06
C ASP A 102 22.31 1.96 -11.02
N LEU A 103 21.37 1.03 -11.19
CA LEU A 103 20.17 1.19 -12.00
C LEU A 103 19.08 1.91 -11.20
N LYS A 104 18.72 3.10 -11.65
CA LYS A 104 17.75 3.99 -10.97
C LYS A 104 16.41 4.00 -11.67
N ARG A 105 16.36 3.70 -12.97
CA ARG A 105 15.15 3.83 -13.78
C ARG A 105 14.85 2.59 -14.61
N ARG A 106 13.57 2.44 -14.94
CA ARG A 106 13.04 1.32 -15.72
C ARG A 106 13.65 1.24 -17.13
N ASP A 107 13.86 2.37 -17.78
CA ASP A 107 14.44 2.46 -19.12
C ASP A 107 15.89 1.99 -19.17
N GLN A 108 16.68 2.20 -18.11
CA GLN A 108 18.06 1.69 -18.04
C GLN A 108 18.08 0.15 -18.08
N VAL A 109 17.10 -0.50 -17.44
CA VAL A 109 16.92 -1.96 -17.52
C VAL A 109 16.55 -2.40 -18.92
N LEU A 110 15.68 -1.64 -19.60
CA LEU A 110 15.30 -1.92 -20.98
C LEU A 110 16.48 -1.74 -21.96
N GLU A 111 17.31 -0.71 -21.76
CA GLU A 111 18.54 -0.45 -22.52
C GLU A 111 19.60 -1.55 -22.31
N MET A 112 19.79 -2.00 -21.07
CA MET A 112 20.64 -3.16 -20.75
C MET A 112 20.13 -4.44 -21.43
N GLY A 113 18.80 -4.56 -21.53
CA GLY A 113 18.08 -5.71 -22.05
C GLY A 113 17.61 -6.64 -20.93
N ILE A 114 16.31 -6.95 -20.94
CA ILE A 114 15.61 -7.73 -19.90
C ILE A 114 16.28 -9.09 -19.65
N GLY A 115 16.73 -9.77 -20.70
CA GLY A 115 17.39 -11.08 -20.56
C GLY A 115 18.70 -11.00 -19.76
N LYS A 116 19.51 -9.94 -19.97
CA LYS A 116 20.75 -9.75 -19.21
C LYS A 116 20.47 -9.37 -17.76
N TYR A 117 19.49 -8.50 -17.54
CA TYR A 117 19.09 -8.11 -16.19
C TYR A 117 18.57 -9.32 -15.38
N ASN A 118 17.71 -10.14 -15.97
CA ASN A 118 17.18 -11.34 -15.33
C ASN A 118 18.26 -12.38 -15.03
N GLU A 119 19.32 -12.47 -15.86
CA GLU A 119 20.45 -13.35 -15.58
C GLU A 119 21.30 -12.86 -14.41
N GLU A 120 21.50 -11.54 -14.27
CA GLU A 120 22.13 -10.98 -13.06
C GLU A 120 21.29 -11.28 -11.80
N CYS A 121 19.97 -11.15 -11.87
CA CYS A 121 19.06 -11.57 -10.79
C CYS A 121 19.15 -13.06 -10.46
N ARG A 122 19.29 -13.92 -11.47
CA ARG A 122 19.49 -15.37 -11.26
C ARG A 122 20.82 -15.66 -10.56
N SER A 123 21.89 -14.97 -10.96
CA SER A 123 23.26 -15.23 -10.47
C SER A 123 23.45 -14.96 -8.98
N ILE A 124 22.76 -13.94 -8.44
CA ILE A 124 22.90 -13.54 -7.04
C ILE A 124 22.23 -14.54 -6.09
N VAL A 125 21.13 -15.15 -6.53
CA VAL A 125 20.42 -16.19 -5.78
C VAL A 125 21.34 -17.36 -5.49
N THR A 126 22.05 -17.87 -6.51
CA THR A 126 22.98 -19.00 -6.36
C THR A 126 24.08 -18.72 -5.35
N ARG A 127 24.63 -17.50 -5.34
CA ARG A 127 25.65 -17.09 -4.37
C ARG A 127 25.15 -17.18 -2.92
N TYR A 128 23.92 -16.73 -2.65
CA TYR A 128 23.39 -16.75 -1.29
C TYR A 128 23.01 -18.14 -0.82
N VAL A 129 22.61 -19.05 -1.71
CA VAL A 129 22.32 -20.45 -1.36
C VAL A 129 23.52 -21.11 -0.69
N GLU A 130 24.72 -20.98 -1.27
CA GLU A 130 25.94 -21.60 -0.73
C GLU A 130 26.31 -21.07 0.68
N GLU A 131 26.17 -19.76 0.89
CA GLU A 131 26.47 -19.14 2.19
C GLU A 131 25.48 -19.55 3.27
N TRP A 132 24.20 -19.68 2.92
CA TRP A 132 23.17 -20.16 3.83
C TRP A 132 23.36 -21.63 4.20
N GLU A 133 23.70 -22.49 3.23
CA GLU A 133 23.93 -23.91 3.50
C GLU A 133 25.00 -24.10 4.58
N LYS A 134 26.11 -23.33 4.50
CA LYS A 134 27.16 -23.34 5.53
C LYS A 134 26.63 -22.95 6.91
N VAL A 135 25.87 -21.86 7.01
CA VAL A 135 25.36 -21.36 8.30
C VAL A 135 24.31 -22.29 8.90
N ILE A 136 23.38 -22.80 8.07
CA ILE A 136 22.31 -23.71 8.51
C ILE A 136 22.88 -25.07 8.91
N THR A 137 23.89 -25.56 8.19
CA THR A 137 24.63 -26.77 8.59
C THR A 137 25.34 -26.54 9.91
N ARG A 138 26.00 -25.39 10.10
CA ARG A 138 26.68 -25.06 11.36
C ARG A 138 25.71 -24.94 12.54
N SER A 139 24.47 -24.51 12.31
CA SER A 139 23.44 -24.46 13.34
C SER A 139 22.83 -25.84 13.66
N GLY A 140 23.22 -26.89 12.94
CA GLY A 140 22.77 -28.27 13.17
C GLY A 140 21.36 -28.57 12.68
N ARG A 141 20.76 -27.73 11.83
CA ARG A 141 19.42 -27.96 11.30
C ARG A 141 19.46 -29.04 10.20
N TRP A 142 18.67 -30.10 10.35
CA TRP A 142 18.58 -31.18 9.36
C TRP A 142 17.49 -30.87 8.33
N ILE A 143 17.92 -30.50 7.12
CA ILE A 143 17.08 -30.07 6.01
C ILE A 143 17.79 -30.45 4.70
N ASP A 144 17.03 -30.84 3.67
CA ASP A 144 17.59 -31.19 2.37
C ASP A 144 17.79 -29.93 1.51
N PHE A 145 19.04 -29.67 1.14
CA PHE A 145 19.46 -28.64 0.19
C PHE A 145 19.68 -29.20 -1.23
N GLY A 146 19.78 -30.51 -1.40
CA GLY A 146 20.03 -31.16 -2.69
C GLY A 146 18.76 -31.30 -3.53
N ASP A 147 17.65 -31.68 -2.92
CA ASP A 147 16.31 -31.65 -3.52
C ASP A 147 15.52 -30.44 -2.97
N ASP A 148 16.10 -29.25 -3.03
CA ASP A 148 15.39 -28.02 -2.65
C ASP A 148 14.29 -27.66 -3.67
N TYR A 149 13.54 -26.61 -3.39
CA TYR A 149 12.62 -26.03 -4.38
C TYR A 149 12.87 -24.52 -4.48
N LYS A 150 12.93 -24.00 -5.70
CA LYS A 150 13.13 -22.57 -5.95
C LYS A 150 11.94 -22.00 -6.72
N THR A 151 11.50 -20.80 -6.36
CA THR A 151 10.37 -20.16 -7.06
C THR A 151 10.67 -19.81 -8.52
N MET A 152 11.95 -19.82 -8.91
CA MET A 152 12.43 -19.63 -10.29
C MET A 152 12.57 -20.91 -11.12
N ASP A 153 12.31 -22.08 -10.53
CA ASP A 153 12.36 -23.35 -11.26
C ASP A 153 11.14 -23.46 -12.19
N LEU A 154 11.35 -23.93 -13.42
CA LEU A 154 10.30 -24.00 -14.44
C LEU A 154 9.07 -24.82 -13.98
N PRO A 155 9.20 -26.01 -13.34
CA PRO A 155 8.04 -26.76 -12.87
C PRO A 155 7.26 -26.02 -11.76
N PHE A 156 7.95 -25.22 -10.94
CA PHE A 156 7.31 -24.38 -9.92
C PHE A 156 6.51 -23.26 -10.59
N MET A 157 7.11 -22.56 -11.55
CA MET A 157 6.45 -21.50 -12.31
C MET A 157 5.23 -22.02 -13.09
N GLU A 158 5.33 -23.20 -13.70
CA GLU A 158 4.20 -23.87 -14.38
C GLU A 158 3.06 -24.19 -13.40
N SER A 159 3.38 -24.67 -12.19
CA SER A 159 2.38 -24.90 -11.14
C SER A 159 1.68 -23.60 -10.72
N VAL A 160 2.42 -22.49 -10.64
CA VAL A 160 1.85 -21.15 -10.38
C VAL A 160 0.93 -20.72 -11.52
N TRP A 161 1.29 -20.95 -12.78
CA TRP A 161 0.43 -20.71 -13.93
C TRP A 161 -0.85 -21.54 -13.87
N TRP A 162 -0.74 -22.82 -13.52
CA TRP A 162 -1.91 -23.67 -13.33
C TRP A 162 -2.83 -23.12 -12.22
N VAL A 163 -2.30 -22.71 -11.07
CA VAL A 163 -3.10 -22.09 -9.98
C VAL A 163 -3.80 -20.83 -10.49
N PHE A 164 -3.09 -19.97 -11.21
CA PHE A 164 -3.66 -18.73 -11.75
C PHE A 164 -4.77 -19.01 -12.78
N ALA A 165 -4.55 -19.97 -13.68
CA ALA A 165 -5.57 -20.43 -14.64
C ALA A 165 -6.81 -20.97 -13.91
N GLN A 166 -6.64 -21.78 -12.85
CA GLN A 166 -7.78 -22.27 -12.05
C GLN A 166 -8.56 -21.15 -11.36
N LEU A 167 -7.88 -20.07 -10.93
CA LEU A 167 -8.56 -18.89 -10.38
C LEU A 167 -9.30 -18.13 -11.48
N PHE A 168 -8.71 -18.00 -12.66
CA PHE A 168 -9.30 -17.34 -13.81
C PHE A 168 -10.56 -18.08 -14.31
N ASP A 169 -10.49 -19.40 -14.46
CA ASP A 169 -11.61 -20.26 -14.88
C ASP A 169 -12.79 -20.21 -13.89
N LYS A 170 -12.52 -19.91 -12.62
CA LYS A 170 -13.53 -19.76 -11.56
C LYS A 170 -14.10 -18.33 -11.45
N ASP A 171 -13.80 -17.44 -12.40
CA ASP A 171 -14.17 -16.01 -12.38
C ASP A 171 -13.67 -15.27 -11.11
N LEU A 172 -12.59 -15.77 -10.51
CA LEU A 172 -11.96 -15.15 -9.34
C LEU A 172 -10.91 -14.12 -9.72
N VAL A 173 -10.61 -13.94 -11.01
CA VAL A 173 -9.60 -12.99 -11.50
C VAL A 173 -10.28 -11.90 -12.31
N TYR A 174 -9.94 -10.64 -12.04
CA TYR A 174 -10.40 -9.51 -12.85
C TYR A 174 -9.34 -8.43 -12.96
N LYS A 175 -9.45 -7.62 -14.01
CA LYS A 175 -8.64 -6.43 -14.19
C LYS A 175 -9.34 -5.25 -13.52
N GLY A 176 -8.61 -4.49 -12.72
CA GLY A 176 -9.11 -3.30 -12.05
C GLY A 176 -8.01 -2.25 -11.91
N PHE A 177 -8.23 -1.30 -11.02
CA PHE A 177 -7.26 -0.27 -10.70
C PHE A 177 -6.87 -0.34 -9.24
N LYS A 178 -5.57 -0.12 -8.97
CA LYS A 178 -5.06 0.12 -7.62
C LYS A 178 -4.41 1.49 -7.58
N VAL A 179 -4.80 2.32 -6.62
CA VAL A 179 -4.07 3.55 -6.35
C VAL A 179 -2.78 3.18 -5.64
N MET A 180 -1.64 3.55 -6.22
CA MET A 180 -0.32 3.27 -5.69
C MET A 180 0.55 4.52 -5.75
N PRO A 181 1.56 4.66 -4.87
CA PRO A 181 2.56 5.70 -5.03
C PRO A 181 3.30 5.47 -6.35
N TYR A 182 3.48 6.53 -7.12
CA TYR A 182 3.99 6.49 -8.49
C TYR A 182 5.08 7.55 -8.66
N SER A 183 6.22 7.12 -9.18
CA SER A 183 7.33 8.02 -9.53
C SER A 183 7.22 8.44 -10.98
N THR A 184 6.99 9.73 -11.20
CA THR A 184 6.98 10.36 -12.54
C THR A 184 8.39 10.36 -13.15
N GLY A 185 9.43 10.63 -12.36
CA GLY A 185 10.82 10.59 -12.82
C GLY A 185 11.31 9.19 -13.25
N CYS A 186 10.72 8.12 -12.70
CA CYS A 186 11.08 6.74 -13.03
C CYS A 186 10.00 5.99 -13.84
N LYS A 187 8.86 6.64 -14.14
CA LYS A 187 7.70 6.11 -14.83
C LYS A 187 7.23 4.74 -14.33
N THR A 188 7.17 4.58 -13.00
CA THR A 188 6.83 3.29 -12.38
C THR A 188 6.08 3.48 -11.07
N PRO A 189 5.10 2.59 -10.75
CA PRO A 189 4.61 2.48 -9.39
C PRO A 189 5.73 2.01 -8.45
N LEU A 190 5.67 2.48 -7.21
CA LEU A 190 6.53 2.08 -6.11
C LEU A 190 5.74 1.27 -5.08
N SER A 191 6.44 0.49 -4.28
CA SER A 191 5.86 -0.12 -3.08
C SER A 191 5.64 0.93 -1.98
N ASN A 192 4.76 0.62 -1.02
CA ASN A 192 4.56 1.47 0.17
C ASN A 192 5.86 1.59 1.00
N PHE A 193 6.73 0.58 0.96
CA PHE A 193 8.04 0.62 1.59
C PHE A 193 8.95 1.64 0.91
N GLU A 194 9.10 1.56 -0.42
CA GLU A 194 9.91 2.51 -1.21
C GLU A 194 9.40 3.95 -1.12
N ALA A 195 8.07 4.15 -1.06
CA ALA A 195 7.48 5.46 -0.88
C ALA A 195 7.77 6.07 0.51
N GLY A 196 8.11 5.23 1.49
CA GLY A 196 8.45 5.64 2.85
C GLY A 196 9.91 6.00 3.07
N GLU A 197 10.81 5.70 2.13
CA GLU A 197 12.26 5.87 2.32
C GLU A 197 12.73 7.32 2.26
N ASN A 198 12.03 8.19 1.54
CA ASN A 198 12.49 9.56 1.25
C ASN A 198 11.37 10.59 1.49
N TYR A 199 10.95 10.76 2.75
CA TYR A 199 10.08 11.87 3.14
C TYR A 199 10.88 13.16 3.26
N LYS A 200 10.35 14.24 2.67
CA LYS A 200 10.94 15.57 2.76
C LYS A 200 9.92 16.57 3.28
N LEU A 201 10.38 17.50 4.09
CA LEU A 201 9.57 18.62 4.55
C LEU A 201 9.47 19.65 3.41
N VAL A 202 8.27 19.84 2.85
CA VAL A 202 8.06 20.71 1.69
C VAL A 202 6.90 21.67 1.89
N PRO A 203 7.00 22.91 1.38
CA PRO A 203 5.89 23.84 1.33
C PRO A 203 4.99 23.48 0.13
N ASP A 204 3.80 22.97 0.39
CA ASP A 204 2.77 22.79 -0.63
C ASP A 204 1.72 23.93 -0.55
N PRO A 205 0.96 24.18 -1.64
CA PRO A 205 -0.19 25.08 -1.58
C PRO A 205 -1.23 24.57 -0.58
N GLU A 206 -1.92 25.49 0.09
CA GLU A 206 -3.05 25.18 0.96
C GLU A 206 -4.25 26.00 0.47
N ILE A 207 -5.27 25.34 -0.07
CA ILE A 207 -6.44 26.05 -0.60
C ILE A 207 -7.76 25.54 -0.02
N MET A 208 -8.69 26.46 0.16
CA MET A 208 -10.09 26.17 0.44
C MET A 208 -10.95 26.62 -0.73
N VAL A 209 -11.76 25.71 -1.26
CA VAL A 209 -12.52 25.91 -2.49
C VAL A 209 -14.00 25.64 -2.26
N THR A 210 -14.86 26.45 -2.87
CA THR A 210 -16.31 26.33 -2.77
C THR A 210 -16.91 25.46 -3.87
N PHE A 211 -17.91 24.68 -3.47
CA PHE A 211 -18.77 23.86 -4.34
C PHE A 211 -20.23 24.22 -4.04
N PRO A 212 -20.88 25.06 -4.87
CA PRO A 212 -22.25 25.51 -4.65
C PRO A 212 -23.23 24.35 -4.57
N VAL A 213 -24.14 24.42 -3.61
CA VAL A 213 -25.22 23.44 -3.47
C VAL A 213 -26.31 23.76 -4.49
N ILE A 214 -26.68 22.77 -5.31
CA ILE A 214 -27.73 22.94 -6.31
C ILE A 214 -29.09 22.95 -5.59
N GLY A 215 -29.86 24.03 -5.79
CA GLY A 215 -31.22 24.16 -5.25
C GLY A 215 -31.29 24.62 -3.79
N ASP A 216 -30.20 25.18 -3.23
CA ASP A 216 -30.22 25.79 -1.90
C ASP A 216 -30.73 27.24 -1.94
N GLU A 217 -31.71 27.58 -1.10
CA GLU A 217 -32.38 28.88 -1.08
C GLU A 217 -31.43 30.04 -0.72
N ASP A 218 -30.39 29.77 0.07
CA ASP A 218 -29.41 30.77 0.51
C ASP A 218 -28.17 30.83 -0.41
N ASN A 219 -28.18 30.10 -1.53
CA ASN A 219 -27.00 29.91 -2.40
C ASN A 219 -25.77 29.41 -1.62
N ALA A 220 -25.98 28.50 -0.66
CA ALA A 220 -24.89 27.95 0.13
C ALA A 220 -23.89 27.15 -0.71
N ALA A 221 -22.63 27.11 -0.28
CA ALA A 221 -21.60 26.30 -0.90
C ALA A 221 -20.86 25.45 0.13
N PHE A 222 -20.62 24.18 -0.21
CA PHE A 222 -19.68 23.34 0.54
C PHE A 222 -18.28 23.90 0.40
N VAL A 223 -17.50 23.90 1.49
CA VAL A 223 -16.10 24.32 1.44
C VAL A 223 -15.23 23.10 1.68
N ALA A 224 -14.45 22.70 0.68
CA ALA A 224 -13.46 21.64 0.82
C ALA A 224 -12.05 22.22 0.89
N TRP A 225 -11.16 21.53 1.58
CA TRP A 225 -9.75 21.89 1.73
C TRP A 225 -8.87 20.88 1.00
N THR A 226 -7.79 21.35 0.38
CA THR A 226 -6.80 20.47 -0.26
C THR A 226 -5.41 21.09 -0.28
N THR A 227 -4.40 20.22 -0.22
CA THR A 227 -2.98 20.55 -0.48
C THR A 227 -2.52 20.15 -1.88
N THR A 228 -3.40 19.55 -2.69
CA THR A 228 -3.11 19.07 -4.05
C THR A 228 -4.09 19.68 -5.06
N PRO A 229 -4.00 20.99 -5.35
CA PRO A 229 -4.89 21.66 -6.32
C PRO A 229 -5.00 20.92 -7.67
N TRP A 230 -3.91 20.33 -8.15
CA TRP A 230 -3.85 19.52 -9.37
C TRP A 230 -4.83 18.34 -9.42
N THR A 231 -5.37 17.89 -8.28
CA THR A 231 -6.39 16.84 -8.22
C THR A 231 -7.83 17.36 -8.41
N LEU A 232 -8.07 18.67 -8.22
CA LEU A 232 -9.40 19.28 -8.34
C LEU A 232 -10.08 19.10 -9.71
N PRO A 233 -9.35 19.14 -10.85
CA PRO A 233 -9.95 18.84 -12.15
C PRO A 233 -10.56 17.44 -12.26
N SER A 234 -10.13 16.50 -11.40
CA SER A 234 -10.61 15.10 -11.36
C SER A 234 -11.55 14.82 -10.18
N ASN A 235 -12.12 15.86 -9.58
CA ASN A 235 -13.11 15.73 -8.52
C ASN A 235 -14.40 15.07 -9.04
N LEU A 236 -14.91 14.06 -8.33
CA LEU A 236 -16.18 13.39 -8.64
C LEU A 236 -17.18 13.38 -7.48
N ALA A 237 -16.74 13.64 -6.25
CA ALA A 237 -17.61 13.70 -5.08
C ALA A 237 -17.04 14.60 -3.98
N LEU A 238 -17.87 14.88 -2.99
CA LEU A 238 -17.46 15.44 -1.70
C LEU A 238 -17.78 14.44 -0.60
N CYS A 239 -16.82 14.08 0.23
CA CYS A 239 -17.03 13.17 1.35
C CYS A 239 -17.17 13.93 2.68
N VAL A 240 -18.16 13.53 3.47
CA VAL A 240 -18.42 14.00 4.83
C VAL A 240 -18.40 12.84 5.81
N ASN A 241 -18.24 13.13 7.10
CA ASN A 241 -18.47 12.12 8.14
C ASN A 241 -19.96 12.15 8.53
N ALA A 242 -20.67 11.03 8.40
CA ALA A 242 -22.12 10.97 8.68
C ALA A 242 -22.46 11.36 10.13
N SER A 243 -21.57 11.06 11.07
CA SER A 243 -21.75 11.28 12.52
C SER A 243 -21.39 12.71 12.96
N PHE A 244 -20.66 13.45 12.14
CA PHE A 244 -20.28 14.82 12.47
C PHE A 244 -21.44 15.78 12.29
N VAL A 245 -21.34 16.90 13.00
CA VAL A 245 -22.29 18.00 12.86
C VAL A 245 -21.68 19.09 11.97
N TYR A 246 -22.47 19.53 11.01
CA TYR A 246 -22.11 20.55 10.04
C TYR A 246 -22.98 21.79 10.26
N LEU A 247 -22.39 22.95 9.99
CA LEU A 247 -23.02 24.25 10.11
C LEU A 247 -23.17 24.88 8.74
N LYS A 248 -24.35 25.43 8.47
CA LYS A 248 -24.57 26.41 7.41
C LYS A 248 -24.37 27.79 8.02
N VAL A 249 -23.32 28.49 7.59
CA VAL A 249 -22.91 29.78 8.17
C VAL A 249 -22.88 30.87 7.11
N ARG A 250 -23.40 32.06 7.43
CA ARG A 250 -23.30 33.26 6.60
C ARG A 250 -22.12 34.09 7.09
N ASN A 251 -21.21 34.44 6.20
CA ASN A 251 -20.16 35.41 6.50
C ASN A 251 -20.80 36.81 6.55
N ASN A 252 -20.67 37.50 7.68
CA ASN A 252 -21.30 38.80 7.91
C ASN A 252 -20.78 39.90 6.97
N ASN A 253 -19.55 39.77 6.47
CA ASN A 253 -18.89 40.78 5.65
C ASN A 253 -19.11 40.55 4.16
N SER A 254 -19.00 39.31 3.70
CA SER A 254 -19.16 38.98 2.28
C SER A 254 -20.59 38.57 1.89
N GLY A 255 -21.46 38.28 2.87
CA GLY A 255 -22.80 37.76 2.66
C GLY A 255 -22.85 36.32 2.12
N LYS A 256 -21.70 35.71 1.82
CA LYS A 256 -21.59 34.35 1.30
C LYS A 256 -21.95 33.32 2.37
N VAL A 257 -22.62 32.26 1.95
CA VAL A 257 -23.06 31.17 2.83
C VAL A 257 -22.22 29.92 2.58
N TYR A 258 -21.63 29.39 3.64
CA TYR A 258 -20.72 28.25 3.61
C TYR A 258 -21.27 27.09 4.44
N VAL A 259 -20.95 25.87 4.01
CA VAL A 259 -21.17 24.65 4.79
C VAL A 259 -19.84 24.03 5.17
N VAL A 260 -19.60 23.88 6.48
CA VAL A 260 -18.38 23.32 7.07
C VAL A 260 -18.71 22.50 8.33
N ALA A 261 -17.80 21.65 8.78
CA ALA A 261 -17.95 20.96 10.07
C ALA A 261 -17.92 21.98 11.22
N GLU A 262 -18.75 21.77 12.25
CA GLU A 262 -18.82 22.63 13.44
C GLU A 262 -17.46 22.80 14.12
N SER A 263 -16.72 21.69 14.26
CA SER A 263 -15.36 21.66 14.81
C SER A 263 -14.34 22.45 13.99
N ARG A 264 -14.64 22.75 12.72
CA ARG A 264 -13.74 23.42 11.77
C ARG A 264 -14.18 24.83 11.41
N LEU A 265 -15.17 25.40 12.10
CA LEU A 265 -15.62 26.77 11.85
C LEU A 265 -14.47 27.79 11.97
N SER A 266 -13.55 27.58 12.92
CA SER A 266 -12.37 28.42 13.13
C SER A 266 -11.35 28.38 11.99
N ALA A 267 -11.41 27.38 11.11
CA ALA A 267 -10.51 27.25 9.98
C ALA A 267 -10.90 28.16 8.81
N LEU A 268 -12.15 28.62 8.75
CA LEU A 268 -12.59 29.59 7.75
C LEU A 268 -11.91 30.95 7.99
N PRO A 269 -11.50 31.66 6.92
CA PRO A 269 -10.87 32.97 7.07
C PRO A 269 -11.90 33.96 7.63
N SER A 270 -11.55 34.64 8.73
CA SER A 270 -12.30 35.79 9.21
C SER A 270 -11.85 37.02 8.43
N ASP A 271 -12.78 37.65 7.70
CA ASP A 271 -12.53 38.91 7.01
C ASP A 271 -12.51 40.06 8.04
N LYS A 272 -11.51 40.14 8.92
CA LYS A 272 -11.37 41.35 9.74
C LYS A 272 -11.01 42.53 8.83
N PRO A 273 -11.69 43.70 8.91
CA PRO A 273 -11.19 44.91 8.28
C PRO A 273 -9.76 45.16 8.76
N LYS A 274 -8.85 45.53 7.85
CA LYS A 274 -7.50 45.98 8.22
C LYS A 274 -7.62 47.28 9.05
N GLU A 275 -7.82 47.16 10.36
CA GLU A 275 -7.66 48.29 11.26
C GLU A 275 -6.20 48.45 11.71
N ALA A 276 -5.87 49.72 11.92
CA ALA A 276 -4.55 50.29 12.03
C ALA A 276 -3.73 49.73 13.21
N LYS A 277 -2.41 49.86 13.06
CA LYS A 277 -1.41 49.59 14.11
C LYS A 277 -1.82 50.21 15.46
N GLY A 278 -2.04 49.36 16.47
CA GLY A 278 -1.98 49.77 17.87
C GLY A 278 -3.14 49.30 18.75
N GLY A 279 -3.16 48.03 19.14
CA GLY A 279 -4.04 47.52 20.20
C GLY A 279 -3.60 46.13 20.63
N LYS A 280 -3.44 45.91 21.95
CA LYS A 280 -2.98 44.64 22.55
C LYS A 280 -3.96 43.48 22.28
N PRO A 281 -3.48 42.22 22.26
CA PRO A 281 -4.31 41.06 21.97
C PRO A 281 -5.07 40.67 23.24
N ASP A 282 -6.37 40.95 23.30
CA ASP A 282 -7.26 40.21 24.19
C ASP A 282 -7.81 39.00 23.44
N SER A 283 -7.70 37.87 24.13
CA SER A 283 -8.24 36.57 23.79
C SER A 283 -9.75 36.63 23.60
N ASP A 284 -10.20 35.82 22.64
CA ASP A 284 -11.59 35.37 22.44
C ASP A 284 -12.40 36.09 21.35
N SER A 285 -13.26 35.32 20.67
CA SER A 285 -14.16 35.67 19.54
C SER A 285 -13.61 35.67 18.09
N GLY A 286 -13.39 34.47 17.53
CA GLY A 286 -13.59 34.24 16.08
C GLY A 286 -15.08 34.20 15.67
N ALA A 287 -15.97 34.13 16.66
CA ALA A 287 -17.41 33.90 16.51
C ALA A 287 -18.20 35.09 15.92
N ASP A 288 -17.69 36.33 15.97
CA ASP A 288 -18.45 37.51 15.49
C ASP A 288 -18.45 37.68 13.96
N SER A 289 -17.64 36.90 13.24
CA SER A 289 -17.51 37.01 11.77
C SER A 289 -18.53 36.17 10.98
N PHE A 290 -19.15 35.18 11.60
CA PHE A 290 -20.05 34.23 10.94
C PHE A 290 -21.35 34.05 11.73
N GLN A 291 -22.49 34.25 11.06
CA GLN A 291 -23.80 33.95 11.61
C GLN A 291 -24.18 32.49 11.27
N VAL A 292 -24.50 31.68 12.28
CA VAL A 292 -25.02 30.32 12.07
C VAL A 292 -26.49 30.40 11.62
N LEU A 293 -26.79 29.86 10.44
CA LEU A 293 -28.14 29.78 9.89
C LEU A 293 -28.81 28.44 10.26
N GLU A 294 -28.07 27.35 10.13
CA GLU A 294 -28.60 26.00 10.32
C GLU A 294 -27.51 25.05 10.84
N LYS A 295 -27.94 24.01 11.56
CA LYS A 295 -27.09 22.95 12.10
C LYS A 295 -27.70 21.60 11.74
N PHE A 296 -26.93 20.73 11.11
CA PHE A 296 -27.40 19.43 10.66
C PHE A 296 -26.31 18.35 10.72
N TYR A 297 -26.71 17.09 10.83
CA TYR A 297 -25.78 15.96 10.80
C TYR A 297 -25.28 15.70 9.37
N GLY A 298 -24.04 15.22 9.22
CA GLY A 298 -23.45 14.87 7.93
C GLY A 298 -24.29 13.86 7.14
N ALA A 299 -24.99 12.96 7.83
CA ALA A 299 -25.95 12.03 7.23
C ALA A 299 -27.04 12.73 6.38
N SER A 300 -27.48 13.94 6.75
CA SER A 300 -28.48 14.71 6.00
C SER A 300 -27.94 15.37 4.73
N LEU A 301 -26.62 15.49 4.61
CA LEU A 301 -25.97 16.04 3.43
C LEU A 301 -25.83 15.00 2.31
N VAL A 302 -25.81 13.72 2.64
CA VAL A 302 -25.60 12.63 1.70
C VAL A 302 -26.63 12.68 0.58
N GLY A 303 -26.14 12.70 -0.67
CA GLY A 303 -26.97 12.79 -1.87
C GLY A 303 -27.25 14.21 -2.37
N LYS A 304 -26.99 15.27 -1.58
CA LYS A 304 -27.08 16.65 -2.08
C LYS A 304 -26.11 16.86 -3.23
N LYS A 305 -26.60 17.44 -4.33
CA LYS A 305 -25.79 17.74 -5.52
C LYS A 305 -25.10 19.08 -5.38
N TYR A 306 -23.95 19.21 -6.03
CA TYR A 306 -23.20 20.45 -6.09
C TYR A 306 -22.75 20.77 -7.53
N GLU A 307 -22.45 22.03 -7.80
CA GLU A 307 -21.87 22.47 -9.06
C GLU A 307 -20.35 22.16 -9.07
N PRO A 308 -19.84 21.33 -10.00
CA PRO A 308 -18.43 20.98 -10.05
C PRO A 308 -17.54 22.17 -10.42
N LEU A 309 -16.27 22.11 -10.06
CA LEU A 309 -15.30 23.16 -10.39
C LEU A 309 -14.94 23.21 -11.87
N PHE A 310 -14.94 22.05 -12.52
CA PHE A 310 -14.60 21.87 -13.93
C PHE A 310 -15.57 20.87 -14.56
N ASP A 311 -15.80 21.03 -15.85
CA ASP A 311 -16.77 20.32 -16.71
C ASP A 311 -16.18 19.08 -17.41
N TYR A 312 -14.91 18.73 -17.13
CA TYR A 312 -14.20 17.63 -17.81
C TYR A 312 -14.82 16.24 -17.59
N PHE A 313 -15.66 16.07 -16.57
CA PHE A 313 -16.26 14.79 -16.19
C PHE A 313 -17.80 14.85 -16.16
N ASP A 314 -18.39 15.73 -16.99
CA ASP A 314 -19.84 15.88 -17.09
C ASP A 314 -20.58 14.60 -17.53
N ASP A 315 -19.88 13.68 -18.20
CA ASP A 315 -20.35 12.32 -18.49
C ASP A 315 -20.68 11.50 -17.24
N PHE A 316 -20.10 11.83 -16.08
CA PHE A 316 -20.43 11.21 -14.80
C PHE A 316 -21.58 11.90 -14.05
N SER A 317 -22.14 12.99 -14.57
CA SER A 317 -23.14 13.84 -13.87
C SER A 317 -24.41 13.11 -13.42
N SER A 318 -24.75 11.97 -14.03
CA SER A 318 -25.88 11.14 -13.61
C SER A 318 -25.66 10.46 -12.24
N VAL A 319 -24.41 10.16 -11.88
CA VAL A 319 -24.05 9.39 -10.67
C VAL A 319 -23.12 10.14 -9.70
N ALA A 320 -22.31 11.07 -10.21
CA ALA A 320 -21.30 11.86 -9.51
C ALA A 320 -21.81 13.25 -9.05
N PHE A 321 -20.89 14.10 -8.62
CA PHE A 321 -21.12 15.50 -8.18
C PHE A 321 -22.18 15.62 -7.09
N ARG A 322 -22.10 14.70 -6.14
CA ARG A 322 -22.96 14.66 -4.95
C ARG A 322 -22.12 14.39 -3.70
N VAL A 323 -22.70 14.71 -2.56
CA VAL A 323 -22.10 14.39 -1.26
C VAL A 323 -22.27 12.89 -0.96
N VAL A 324 -21.19 12.28 -0.48
CA VAL A 324 -21.11 10.91 0.03
C VAL A 324 -20.61 10.94 1.47
N ALA A 325 -20.77 9.84 2.20
CA ALA A 325 -20.29 9.75 3.58
C ALA A 325 -19.37 8.56 3.78
N ASP A 326 -18.34 8.76 4.60
CA ASP A 326 -17.42 7.72 5.06
C ASP A 326 -16.75 8.12 6.39
N GLY A 327 -16.37 7.14 7.20
CA GLY A 327 -15.79 7.34 8.52
C GLY A 327 -14.34 7.81 8.53
N TYR A 328 -13.63 7.80 7.40
CA TYR A 328 -12.23 8.25 7.32
C TYR A 328 -12.06 9.77 7.47
N VAL A 329 -13.13 10.55 7.26
CA VAL A 329 -13.09 12.01 7.41
C VAL A 329 -12.99 12.38 8.89
N THR A 330 -11.90 13.05 9.25
CA THR A 330 -11.58 13.49 10.61
C THR A 330 -11.86 15.00 10.82
N ASP A 331 -11.82 15.44 12.08
CA ASP A 331 -12.10 16.82 12.52
C ASP A 331 -10.84 17.61 12.90
N ASP A 332 -9.65 17.05 12.66
CA ASP A 332 -8.36 17.65 13.01
C ASP A 332 -7.77 18.52 11.88
N SER A 333 -8.18 18.31 10.64
CA SER A 333 -7.63 18.98 9.46
C SER A 333 -8.70 19.46 8.45
N GLY A 334 -8.34 20.48 7.66
CA GLY A 334 -9.22 21.05 6.62
C GLY A 334 -10.50 21.66 7.17
N THR A 335 -11.63 21.34 6.54
CA THR A 335 -12.99 21.88 6.81
C THR A 335 -13.99 20.83 7.28
N GLY A 336 -13.57 19.56 7.38
CA GLY A 336 -14.46 18.41 7.60
C GLY A 336 -15.26 17.99 6.36
N ILE A 337 -14.98 18.58 5.18
CA ILE A 337 -15.47 18.13 3.88
C ILE A 337 -14.26 17.87 2.99
N VAL A 338 -14.15 16.66 2.47
CA VAL A 338 -13.01 16.21 1.65
C VAL A 338 -13.45 16.15 0.19
N HIS A 339 -12.67 16.73 -0.71
CA HIS A 339 -12.91 16.54 -2.14
C HIS A 339 -12.37 15.17 -2.55
N CYS A 340 -13.12 14.41 -3.35
CA CYS A 340 -12.73 13.06 -3.75
C CYS A 340 -12.35 13.01 -5.24
N ALA A 341 -11.12 12.60 -5.52
CA ALA A 341 -10.61 12.33 -6.85
C ALA A 341 -10.13 10.86 -6.94
N PRO A 342 -11.01 9.91 -7.34
CA PRO A 342 -10.77 8.48 -7.15
C PRO A 342 -9.58 7.90 -7.93
N ALA A 343 -9.07 8.62 -8.93
CA ALA A 343 -7.85 8.23 -9.63
C ALA A 343 -6.56 8.51 -8.84
N PHE A 344 -6.62 9.28 -7.75
CA PHE A 344 -5.43 9.79 -7.06
C PHE A 344 -5.45 9.58 -5.53
N GLY A 345 -6.51 9.00 -4.96
CA GLY A 345 -6.60 8.66 -3.54
C GLY A 345 -7.16 7.25 -3.31
N GLU A 346 -6.56 6.47 -2.42
CA GLU A 346 -7.04 5.12 -2.10
C GLU A 346 -8.42 5.15 -1.42
N ASP A 347 -8.59 6.03 -0.43
CA ASP A 347 -9.89 6.23 0.22
C ASP A 347 -10.91 6.83 -0.75
N ASP A 348 -10.52 7.81 -1.57
CA ASP A 348 -11.39 8.39 -2.59
C ASP A 348 -11.90 7.32 -3.56
N TYR A 349 -11.02 6.43 -4.02
CA TYR A 349 -11.38 5.30 -4.87
C TYR A 349 -12.37 4.37 -4.18
N ARG A 350 -12.09 3.96 -2.95
CA ARG A 350 -12.96 3.10 -2.15
C ARG A 350 -14.34 3.71 -1.92
N VAL A 351 -14.40 4.96 -1.46
CA VAL A 351 -15.65 5.66 -1.17
C VAL A 351 -16.48 5.84 -2.44
N CYS A 352 -15.85 6.21 -3.56
CA CYS A 352 -16.54 6.33 -4.84
C CYS A 352 -17.06 4.96 -5.35
N LEU A 353 -16.32 3.88 -5.09
CA LEU A 353 -16.71 2.52 -5.46
C LEU A 353 -17.92 2.04 -4.66
N GLU A 354 -17.88 2.19 -3.34
CA GLU A 354 -18.97 1.81 -2.42
C GLU A 354 -20.26 2.62 -2.72
N ASN A 355 -20.12 3.88 -3.11
CA ASN A 355 -21.22 4.77 -3.47
C ASN A 355 -21.66 4.64 -4.95
N LYS A 356 -21.13 3.67 -5.70
CA LYS A 356 -21.46 3.39 -7.12
C LYS A 356 -21.24 4.58 -8.06
N ILE A 357 -20.34 5.49 -7.71
CA ILE A 357 -19.88 6.59 -8.58
C ILE A 357 -18.95 6.03 -9.65
N ILE A 358 -18.08 5.12 -9.22
CA ILE A 358 -17.26 4.28 -10.10
C ILE A 358 -17.65 2.81 -9.86
N LYS A 359 -17.36 1.94 -10.83
CA LYS A 359 -17.66 0.52 -10.75
C LYS A 359 -16.40 -0.33 -10.84
N LYS A 360 -16.45 -1.48 -10.17
CA LYS A 360 -15.35 -2.45 -10.13
C LYS A 360 -15.17 -3.05 -11.52
N GLY A 361 -13.96 -2.92 -12.08
CA GLY A 361 -13.60 -3.50 -13.38
C GLY A 361 -13.98 -2.66 -14.61
N GLU A 362 -14.64 -1.51 -14.43
CA GLU A 362 -14.83 -0.54 -15.52
C GLU A 362 -13.60 0.38 -15.67
N PHE A 363 -13.47 1.02 -16.84
CA PHE A 363 -12.34 1.90 -17.13
C PHE A 363 -12.42 3.18 -16.28
N LEU A 364 -11.55 3.29 -15.28
CA LEU A 364 -11.34 4.52 -14.54
C LEU A 364 -10.56 5.49 -15.43
N VAL A 365 -11.12 6.67 -15.66
CA VAL A 365 -10.44 7.72 -16.41
C VAL A 365 -9.36 8.33 -15.52
N VAL A 366 -8.09 8.05 -15.84
CA VAL A 366 -6.93 8.63 -15.17
C VAL A 366 -6.43 9.78 -16.03
N ALA A 367 -6.69 11.01 -15.58
CA ALA A 367 -6.44 12.22 -16.36
C ALA A 367 -4.97 12.68 -16.41
N VAL A 368 -4.04 11.87 -15.88
CA VAL A 368 -2.61 12.12 -15.82
C VAL A 368 -1.87 10.92 -16.40
N ASP A 369 -0.92 11.17 -17.29
CA ASP A 369 -0.14 10.14 -17.98
C ASP A 369 1.01 9.58 -17.11
N GLU A 370 1.89 8.77 -17.72
CA GLU A 370 3.07 8.18 -17.07
C GLU A 370 4.18 9.17 -16.75
N ASP A 371 4.20 10.32 -17.42
CA ASP A 371 5.15 11.41 -17.17
C ASP A 371 4.66 12.37 -16.07
N GLY A 372 3.44 12.19 -15.58
CA GLY A 372 2.82 13.12 -14.64
C GLY A 372 2.30 14.38 -15.33
N LEU A 373 2.05 14.31 -16.63
CA LEU A 373 1.45 15.38 -17.42
C LEU A 373 -0.05 15.17 -17.53
N PHE A 374 -0.82 16.25 -17.57
CA PHE A 374 -2.25 16.15 -17.83
C PHE A 374 -2.53 15.67 -19.25
N THR A 375 -3.43 14.70 -19.37
CA THR A 375 -3.93 14.17 -20.65
C THR A 375 -4.84 15.18 -21.36
N GLU A 376 -5.22 14.90 -22.60
CA GLU A 376 -6.16 15.72 -23.39
C GLU A 376 -7.54 15.89 -22.74
N ARG A 377 -7.89 15.02 -21.78
CA ARG A 377 -9.13 15.12 -21.01
C ARG A 377 -9.23 16.42 -20.20
N ILE A 378 -8.10 16.93 -19.71
CA ILE A 378 -8.01 18.20 -18.97
C ILE A 378 -7.51 19.27 -19.93
N THR A 379 -8.41 19.78 -20.77
CA THR A 379 -8.05 20.60 -21.94
C THR A 379 -7.24 21.85 -21.58
N HIS A 380 -7.59 22.56 -20.49
CA HIS A 380 -6.94 23.82 -20.13
C HIS A 380 -5.50 23.64 -19.60
N PHE A 381 -5.14 22.45 -19.11
CA PHE A 381 -3.82 22.18 -18.51
C PHE A 381 -3.07 21.04 -19.23
N SER A 382 -3.56 20.61 -20.39
CA SER A 382 -3.04 19.47 -21.13
C SER A 382 -1.55 19.63 -21.44
N GLY A 383 -0.79 18.54 -21.28
CA GLY A 383 0.66 18.51 -21.50
C GLY A 383 1.50 19.18 -20.41
N ARG A 384 0.89 19.75 -19.36
CA ARG A 384 1.63 20.35 -18.23
C ARG A 384 1.80 19.37 -17.09
N TYR A 385 2.94 19.47 -16.41
CA TYR A 385 3.24 18.69 -15.21
C TYR A 385 2.34 19.10 -14.04
N VAL A 386 1.83 18.11 -13.31
CA VAL A 386 0.82 18.31 -12.25
C VAL A 386 1.20 19.38 -11.22
N LYS A 387 2.44 19.39 -10.72
CA LYS A 387 2.89 20.39 -9.73
C LYS A 387 3.09 21.79 -10.32
N ASP A 388 3.45 21.88 -11.60
CA ASP A 388 3.62 23.18 -12.27
C ASP A 388 2.26 23.83 -12.58
N ALA A 389 1.23 23.02 -12.73
CA ALA A 389 -0.14 23.46 -12.99
C ALA A 389 -0.89 23.91 -11.73
N ASP A 390 -0.38 23.63 -10.51
CA ASP A 390 -1.06 24.00 -9.26
C ASP A 390 -1.36 25.51 -9.21
N LYS A 391 -0.42 26.36 -9.67
CA LYS A 391 -0.61 27.83 -9.70
C LYS A 391 -1.74 28.23 -10.64
N ASP A 392 -1.75 27.70 -11.86
CA ASP A 392 -2.76 28.04 -12.86
C ASP A 392 -4.15 27.52 -12.47
N ILE A 393 -4.21 26.37 -11.81
CA ILE A 393 -5.47 25.83 -11.28
C ILE A 393 -6.02 26.74 -10.17
N ILE A 394 -5.16 27.21 -9.27
CA ILE A 394 -5.57 28.18 -8.23
C ILE A 394 -6.08 29.48 -8.87
N GLU A 395 -5.40 29.97 -9.92
CA GLU A 395 -5.85 31.15 -10.66
C GLU A 395 -7.19 30.93 -11.37
N ALA A 396 -7.40 29.77 -11.98
CA ALA A 396 -8.68 29.41 -12.62
C ALA A 396 -9.82 29.34 -11.59
N VAL A 397 -9.57 28.73 -10.43
CA VAL A 397 -10.55 28.65 -9.33
C VAL A 397 -10.86 30.05 -8.77
N LYS A 398 -9.84 30.91 -8.66
CA LYS A 398 -9.98 32.30 -8.25
C LYS A 398 -10.79 33.12 -9.27
N ALA A 399 -10.53 32.95 -10.56
CA ALA A 399 -11.27 33.63 -11.64
C ALA A 399 -12.77 33.26 -11.64
N LYS A 400 -13.10 32.02 -11.27
CA LYS A 400 -14.50 31.59 -11.04
C LYS A 400 -15.12 32.09 -9.73
N GLY A 401 -14.38 32.83 -8.90
CA GLY A 401 -14.84 33.32 -7.60
C GLY A 401 -15.06 32.22 -6.55
N ARG A 402 -14.49 31.02 -6.77
CA ARG A 402 -14.67 29.82 -5.94
C ARG A 402 -13.58 29.63 -4.88
N LEU A 403 -12.55 30.48 -4.87
CA LEU A 403 -11.45 30.41 -3.91
C LEU A 403 -11.81 31.16 -2.61
N VAL A 404 -11.78 30.46 -1.46
CA VAL A 404 -12.05 31.03 -0.13
C VAL A 404 -10.78 31.47 0.57
N LYS A 405 -9.78 30.57 0.61
CA LYS A 405 -8.50 30.78 1.27
C LYS A 405 -7.41 30.24 0.34
N SER A 406 -6.28 30.95 0.29
CA SER A 406 -5.05 30.47 -0.34
C SER A 406 -3.89 30.76 0.60
N GLY A 407 -3.09 29.75 0.88
CA GLY A 407 -1.91 29.81 1.72
C GLY A 407 -0.88 28.78 1.29
N SER A 408 0.08 28.53 2.16
CA SER A 408 1.06 27.46 2.01
C SER A 408 1.14 26.68 3.31
N PHE A 409 1.24 25.37 3.20
CA PHE A 409 1.33 24.45 4.33
C PHE A 409 2.57 23.58 4.18
N THR A 410 3.42 23.61 5.21
CA THR A 410 4.66 22.84 5.23
C THR A 410 4.44 21.51 5.94
N HIS A 411 4.63 20.41 5.22
CA HIS A 411 4.41 19.05 5.73
C HIS A 411 5.40 18.05 5.13
N ASN A 412 5.44 16.84 5.70
CA ASN A 412 6.24 15.76 5.14
C ASN A 412 5.52 15.18 3.93
N TYR A 413 6.14 15.28 2.76
CA TYR A 413 5.64 14.71 1.52
C TYR A 413 6.60 13.63 0.99
N PRO A 414 6.08 12.53 0.41
CA PRO A 414 6.92 11.45 -0.05
C PRO A 414 7.57 11.79 -1.41
N TYR A 415 8.88 11.60 -1.49
CA TYR A 415 9.67 11.77 -2.71
C TYR A 415 10.19 10.42 -3.20
N CYS A 416 10.44 10.31 -4.50
CA CYS A 416 11.09 9.13 -5.04
C CYS A 416 12.52 9.06 -4.50
N TRP A 417 12.89 7.95 -3.86
CA TRP A 417 14.26 7.74 -3.37
C TRP A 417 15.31 7.64 -4.50
N ARG A 418 14.88 7.35 -5.73
CA ARG A 418 15.75 7.20 -6.91
C ARG A 418 15.95 8.49 -7.70
N SER A 419 14.86 9.22 -7.98
CA SER A 419 14.86 10.41 -8.85
C SER A 419 14.75 11.73 -8.09
N ASP A 420 14.52 11.70 -6.77
CA ASP A 420 14.25 12.89 -5.96
C ASP A 420 13.12 13.79 -6.49
N THR A 421 12.18 13.20 -7.23
CA THR A 421 10.95 13.86 -7.69
C THR A 421 9.80 13.59 -6.71
N PRO A 422 8.86 14.53 -6.51
CA PRO A 422 7.68 14.28 -5.68
C PRO A 422 6.89 13.07 -6.18
N LEU A 423 6.46 12.18 -5.29
CA LEU A 423 5.59 11.07 -5.66
C LEU A 423 4.15 11.55 -5.81
N ILE A 424 3.42 10.95 -6.75
CA ILE A 424 1.97 11.10 -6.83
C ILE A 424 1.31 9.76 -6.54
N TYR A 425 0.15 9.78 -5.90
CA TYR A 425 -0.69 8.59 -5.87
C TYR A 425 -1.51 8.57 -7.14
N ARG A 426 -1.45 7.46 -7.88
CA ARG A 426 -2.15 7.30 -9.16
C ARG A 426 -2.74 5.90 -9.25
N ALA A 427 -3.94 5.83 -9.80
CA ALA A 427 -4.58 4.58 -10.18
C ALA A 427 -3.82 3.95 -11.35
N VAL A 428 -3.23 2.77 -11.10
CA VAL A 428 -2.57 1.97 -12.13
C VAL A 428 -3.36 0.69 -12.37
N PRO A 429 -3.43 0.21 -13.63
CA PRO A 429 -4.11 -1.04 -13.94
C PRO A 429 -3.40 -2.20 -13.23
N SER A 430 -4.19 -3.08 -12.63
CA SER A 430 -3.70 -4.25 -11.89
C SER A 430 -4.65 -5.42 -12.06
N TRP A 431 -4.12 -6.64 -11.98
CA TRP A 431 -4.90 -7.86 -11.87
C TRP A 431 -5.15 -8.19 -10.41
N PHE A 432 -6.41 -8.51 -10.11
CA PHE A 432 -6.88 -8.79 -8.76
C PHE A 432 -7.47 -10.19 -8.68
N VAL A 433 -7.27 -10.82 -7.52
CA VAL A 433 -7.98 -12.03 -7.10
C VAL A 433 -9.11 -11.63 -6.14
N ARG A 434 -10.33 -12.14 -6.40
CA ARG A 434 -11.55 -11.89 -5.62
C ARG A 434 -11.53 -12.60 -4.27
N VAL A 435 -10.77 -12.06 -3.32
CA VAL A 435 -10.68 -12.60 -1.95
C VAL A 435 -11.96 -12.32 -1.18
N GLU A 436 -12.66 -11.23 -1.47
CA GLU A 436 -13.89 -10.84 -0.77
C GLU A 436 -14.98 -11.91 -0.82
N GLN A 437 -15.10 -12.59 -1.96
CA GLN A 437 -16.08 -13.68 -2.16
C GLN A 437 -15.71 -14.96 -1.40
N LEU A 438 -14.44 -15.13 -1.02
CA LEU A 438 -13.92 -16.31 -0.34
C LEU A 438 -13.77 -16.12 1.17
N LYS A 439 -14.05 -14.91 1.70
CA LYS A 439 -13.83 -14.57 3.11
C LYS A 439 -14.46 -15.54 4.09
N GLU A 440 -15.74 -15.87 3.90
CA GLU A 440 -16.46 -16.77 4.80
C GLU A 440 -15.83 -18.15 4.83
N GLN A 441 -15.44 -18.68 3.66
CA GLN A 441 -14.75 -19.96 3.56
C GLN A 441 -13.36 -19.90 4.21
N LEU A 442 -12.61 -18.82 4.01
CA LEU A 442 -11.29 -18.64 4.62
C LEU A 442 -11.38 -18.54 6.16
N LEU A 443 -12.38 -17.85 6.69
CA LEU A 443 -12.64 -17.76 8.13
C LEU A 443 -13.05 -19.11 8.72
N LYS A 444 -13.91 -19.86 8.03
CA LYS A 444 -14.27 -21.22 8.43
C LYS A 444 -13.04 -22.15 8.44
N ASN A 445 -12.23 -22.13 7.39
CA ASN A 445 -11.00 -22.91 7.34
C ASN A 445 -10.01 -22.50 8.45
N LEU A 446 -9.96 -21.21 8.81
CA LEU A 446 -9.15 -20.74 9.93
C LEU A 446 -9.59 -21.38 11.25
N GLU A 447 -10.90 -21.57 11.48
CA GLU A 447 -11.42 -22.20 12.71
C GLU A 447 -10.86 -23.61 12.91
N ASP A 448 -10.72 -24.39 11.83
CA ASP A 448 -10.20 -25.76 11.85
C ASP A 448 -8.68 -25.86 12.04
N THR A 449 -7.96 -24.73 12.10
CA THR A 449 -6.49 -24.71 12.28
C THR A 449 -6.06 -24.51 13.74
N LYS A 450 -4.93 -25.11 14.11
CA LYS A 450 -4.29 -24.90 15.42
C LYS A 450 -3.15 -23.88 15.31
N TRP A 451 -3.19 -22.87 16.17
CA TRP A 451 -2.16 -21.82 16.23
C TRP A 451 -1.56 -21.71 17.63
N VAL A 452 -0.26 -21.48 17.67
CA VAL A 452 0.47 -21.24 18.91
C VAL A 452 1.27 -19.94 18.75
N PRO A 453 1.03 -18.91 19.56
CA PRO A 453 0.02 -18.81 20.61
C PRO A 453 -1.41 -18.51 20.06
N HIS A 454 -2.44 -19.01 20.75
CA HIS A 454 -3.83 -18.96 20.29
C HIS A 454 -4.35 -17.54 19.99
N HIS A 455 -3.93 -16.52 20.76
CA HIS A 455 -4.40 -15.15 20.56
C HIS A 455 -3.96 -14.55 19.22
N VAL A 456 -2.90 -15.06 18.57
CA VAL A 456 -2.49 -14.61 17.24
C VAL A 456 -3.54 -14.99 16.19
N LYS A 457 -4.11 -16.20 16.30
CA LYS A 457 -5.23 -16.63 15.45
C LYS A 457 -6.43 -15.71 15.59
N THR A 458 -6.92 -15.52 16.82
CA THR A 458 -8.21 -14.85 17.05
C THR A 458 -8.14 -13.33 16.98
N LYS A 459 -7.03 -12.70 17.38
CA LYS A 459 -6.92 -11.23 17.44
C LYS A 459 -6.18 -10.61 16.27
N ARG A 460 -5.17 -11.28 15.71
CA ARG A 460 -4.38 -10.73 14.59
C ARG A 460 -4.88 -11.27 13.26
N PHE A 461 -4.81 -12.59 13.07
CA PHE A 461 -5.07 -13.18 11.76
C PHE A 461 -6.56 -13.16 11.39
N HIS A 462 -7.45 -13.52 12.32
CA HIS A 462 -8.91 -13.45 12.10
C HIS A 462 -9.38 -12.02 11.75
N ASN A 463 -8.96 -11.02 12.54
CA ASN A 463 -9.34 -9.62 12.28
C ASN A 463 -8.80 -9.10 10.95
N TRP A 464 -7.58 -9.50 10.57
CA TRP A 464 -7.02 -9.18 9.26
C TRP A 464 -7.82 -9.84 8.12
N LEU A 465 -8.15 -11.12 8.26
CA LEU A 465 -8.87 -11.89 7.25
C LEU A 465 -10.32 -11.43 7.07
N ALA A 466 -11.02 -11.07 8.15
CA ALA A 466 -12.37 -10.51 8.10
C ALA A 466 -12.43 -9.20 7.31
N ASN A 467 -11.37 -8.39 7.42
CA ASN A 467 -11.23 -7.12 6.71
C ASN A 467 -10.43 -7.23 5.40
N ALA A 468 -10.14 -8.45 4.92
CA ALA A 468 -9.38 -8.65 3.69
C ALA A 468 -10.05 -7.94 2.52
N ARG A 469 -9.27 -7.41 1.59
CA ARG A 469 -9.79 -6.87 0.31
C ARG A 469 -9.28 -7.75 -0.81
N ASP A 470 -9.81 -7.54 -2.00
CA ASP A 470 -9.28 -8.22 -3.18
C ASP A 470 -7.78 -8.00 -3.35
N TRP A 471 -7.09 -9.08 -3.71
CA TRP A 471 -5.65 -9.11 -3.69
C TRP A 471 -5.09 -8.71 -5.05
N ALA A 472 -4.41 -7.56 -5.12
CA ALA A 472 -3.64 -7.16 -6.30
C ALA A 472 -2.41 -8.06 -6.48
N VAL A 473 -2.41 -8.90 -7.51
CA VAL A 473 -1.37 -9.90 -7.77
C VAL A 473 -0.37 -9.49 -8.85
N SER A 474 -0.75 -8.65 -9.82
CA SER A 474 0.19 -8.21 -10.87
C SER A 474 1.18 -7.15 -10.39
N ARG A 475 2.40 -7.18 -10.92
CA ARG A 475 3.44 -6.18 -10.68
C ARG A 475 4.09 -5.78 -12.01
N SER A 476 4.41 -4.50 -12.19
CA SER A 476 5.08 -3.99 -13.38
C SER A 476 6.60 -4.09 -13.26
N ARG A 477 7.13 -5.32 -13.13
CA ARG A 477 8.54 -5.63 -12.85
C ARG A 477 9.12 -6.63 -13.88
N PHE A 478 10.41 -6.98 -13.77
CA PHE A 478 11.12 -7.77 -14.78
C PHE A 478 11.45 -9.19 -14.32
N TRP A 479 11.80 -9.37 -13.05
CA TRP A 479 12.22 -10.65 -12.46
C TRP A 479 11.11 -11.27 -11.59
N GLY A 480 10.38 -12.21 -12.17
CA GLY A 480 9.30 -12.94 -11.51
C GLY A 480 8.58 -13.89 -12.45
N THR A 481 7.66 -14.68 -11.90
CA THR A 481 6.77 -15.53 -12.70
C THR A 481 5.83 -14.64 -13.53
N PRO A 482 5.86 -14.71 -14.88
CA PRO A 482 4.93 -13.95 -15.71
C PRO A 482 3.49 -14.34 -15.43
N LEU A 483 2.54 -13.42 -15.61
CA LEU A 483 1.13 -13.80 -15.68
C LEU A 483 0.88 -14.47 -17.05
N PRO A 484 0.30 -15.69 -17.08
CA PRO A 484 0.13 -16.46 -18.31
C PRO A 484 -0.97 -15.92 -19.23
#